data_AF-A0A9Q1LRS6-F1
#
_entry.id   AF-A0A9Q1LRS6-F1
#
_cell.length_a   1.000
_cell.length_b   1.000
_cell.length_c   1.000
_cell.angle_alpha   90.00
_cell.angle_beta   90.00
_cell.angle_gamma   90.00
#
_symmetry.space_group_name_H-M   'P 1'
#
loop_
_entity.id
_entity.type
_entity.pdbx_description
1 polymer ?
#
loop_
_entity_poly.entity_id
_entity_poly.type
_entity_poly.pdbx_seq_one_letter_code
_entity_poly.pdbx_strand_id
1 'polypeptide(L)'
;MSGRGGISRKIVGGNVTEVWDGFVPQECKPNRKIIRFNAAQKWEEAHEPLNYGIDCIESCGLGPGMAFANEILKRDSNFGVIGLVPCARGGTGLYRWIRGSYAYEDLIKRAKLAVKDGGTIKGLLWYHGEGDIRTNNGSSSYKTKFEKFIHDLRIDLNSPNLPILLKVKECNTTSSSKKNVQVFLLAGQSNMAGRGGVIRKIVGGNVTKVWNRFVPRECKPNRKIIRFNAAQKWEEAHEPINYGIDCLASCGLGPGMAFANEILKRDSKFGVIGLVPCARGGTGLFKWRRGSLPYDELVKRAKLAEKDGGIIRGLLWYHGESDVKGGNGYKDYKINLEKFIHDLRSDLNSPNLPILQGTERINEEGAEEIKVDATNYKSSAGHEQEEPQKENVKITHVPLTYERRGTRDSMAAKVAEKLESAKETVTGDHNKTD
;
A
#
# COMPACT_ATOMS: atom_id res chain seq x y z
N MET A 1 -6.66 -7.44 19.59
CA MET A 1 -6.74 -6.79 18.27
C MET A 1 -7.74 -5.64 18.34
N SER A 2 -7.29 -4.38 18.43
CA SER A 2 -8.21 -3.23 18.32
C SER A 2 -8.45 -3.02 16.83
N GLY A 3 -9.59 -3.47 16.32
CA GLY A 3 -9.95 -3.28 14.91
C GLY A 3 -9.89 -1.80 14.55
N ARG A 4 -9.28 -1.45 13.41
CA ARG A 4 -9.24 -0.07 12.87
C ARG A 4 -9.62 0.00 11.39
N GLY A 5 -10.23 -1.06 10.84
CA GLY A 5 -10.71 -1.02 9.46
C GLY A 5 -11.81 0.02 9.30
N GLY A 6 -11.78 0.79 8.21
CA GLY A 6 -12.75 1.85 7.93
C GLY A 6 -12.55 3.15 8.74
N ILE A 7 -11.48 3.28 9.54
CA ILE A 7 -11.17 4.52 10.26
C ILE A 7 -10.52 5.53 9.31
N SER A 8 -11.07 6.75 9.29
CA SER A 8 -10.57 7.88 8.51
C SER A 8 -10.47 9.14 9.38
N ARG A 9 -9.50 10.02 9.09
CA ARG A 9 -9.40 11.32 9.75
C ARG A 9 -10.29 12.32 9.04
N LYS A 10 -11.18 12.96 9.79
CA LYS A 10 -12.09 14.01 9.32
C LYS A 10 -11.92 15.27 10.16
N ILE A 11 -12.15 16.43 9.56
CA ILE A 11 -12.22 17.69 10.30
C ILE A 11 -13.67 17.90 10.72
N VAL A 12 -13.93 17.86 12.02
CA VAL A 12 -15.25 18.09 12.62
C VAL A 12 -15.11 19.29 13.57
N GLY A 13 -15.79 20.39 13.25
CA GLY A 13 -15.73 21.61 14.07
C GLY A 13 -14.32 22.22 14.18
N GLY A 14 -13.48 22.08 13.15
CA GLY A 14 -12.10 22.58 13.15
C GLY A 14 -11.05 21.65 13.76
N ASN A 15 -11.47 20.55 14.40
CA ASN A 15 -10.58 19.55 14.98
C ASN A 15 -10.46 18.31 14.10
N VAL A 16 -9.27 17.71 14.05
CA VAL A 16 -9.06 16.41 13.38
C VAL A 16 -9.56 15.30 14.31
N THR A 17 -10.62 14.63 13.89
CA THR A 17 -11.24 13.50 14.59
C THR A 17 -11.15 12.24 13.74
N GLU A 18 -10.87 11.11 14.37
CA GLU A 18 -10.95 9.81 13.70
C GLU A 18 -12.39 9.31 13.71
N VAL A 19 -12.90 8.91 12.55
CA VAL A 19 -14.29 8.49 12.34
C VAL A 19 -14.30 7.18 11.58
N TRP A 20 -15.01 6.19 12.12
CA TRP A 20 -15.31 4.95 11.41
C TRP A 20 -16.37 5.18 10.34
N ASP A 21 -16.16 4.63 9.15
CA ASP A 21 -17.08 4.76 8.02
C ASP A 21 -18.40 3.97 8.16
N GLY A 22 -18.51 3.14 9.21
CA GLY A 22 -19.69 2.32 9.48
C GLY A 22 -19.84 1.13 8.52
N PHE A 23 -18.87 0.88 7.65
CA PHE A 23 -18.94 -0.21 6.69
C PHE A 23 -18.69 -1.56 7.38
N VAL A 24 -19.67 -2.46 7.27
CA VAL A 24 -19.59 -3.84 7.78
C VAL A 24 -19.69 -4.81 6.60
N PRO A 25 -18.60 -5.52 6.25
CA PRO A 25 -18.63 -6.56 5.22
C PRO A 25 -19.61 -7.70 5.54
N GLN A 26 -20.00 -8.45 4.51
CA GLN A 26 -20.95 -9.56 4.65
C GLN A 26 -20.47 -10.61 5.67
N GLU A 27 -19.17 -10.86 5.71
CA GLU A 27 -18.51 -11.82 6.59
C GLU A 27 -18.53 -11.38 8.06
N CYS A 28 -18.72 -10.07 8.32
CA CYS A 28 -18.74 -9.49 9.66
C CYS A 28 -20.16 -9.20 10.16
N LYS A 29 -21.20 -9.64 9.45
CA LYS A 29 -22.58 -9.37 9.86
C LYS A 29 -22.91 -9.99 11.23
N PRO A 30 -23.74 -9.32 12.05
CA PRO A 30 -24.20 -9.85 13.33
C PRO A 30 -24.94 -11.18 13.18
N ASN A 31 -24.86 -11.99 14.23
CA ASN A 31 -25.51 -13.29 14.32
C ASN A 31 -25.90 -13.52 15.79
N ARG A 32 -27.14 -13.95 16.05
CA ARG A 32 -27.64 -14.20 17.42
C ARG A 32 -26.85 -15.24 18.20
N LYS A 33 -26.09 -16.12 17.52
CA LYS A 33 -25.18 -17.08 18.14
C LYS A 33 -23.79 -16.49 18.45
N ILE A 34 -23.54 -15.23 18.16
CA ILE A 34 -22.28 -14.55 18.44
C ILE A 34 -22.56 -13.38 19.39
N ILE A 35 -21.99 -13.45 20.59
CA ILE A 35 -22.16 -12.45 21.63
C ILE A 35 -20.84 -11.80 22.02
N ARG A 36 -20.89 -10.54 22.46
CA ARG A 36 -19.74 -9.75 22.89
C ARG A 36 -19.83 -9.45 24.38
N PHE A 37 -18.71 -9.62 25.09
CA PHE A 37 -18.59 -9.16 26.48
C PHE A 37 -18.20 -7.68 26.49
N ASN A 38 -19.16 -6.80 26.78
CA ASN A 38 -18.99 -5.36 26.60
C ASN A 38 -18.17 -4.68 27.73
N ALA A 39 -18.03 -3.36 27.66
CA ALA A 39 -17.29 -2.56 28.66
C ALA A 39 -17.94 -2.60 30.05
N ALA A 40 -19.28 -2.71 30.08
CA ALA A 40 -20.07 -2.85 31.31
C ALA A 40 -20.07 -4.28 31.86
N GLN A 41 -19.24 -5.19 31.33
CA GLN A 41 -19.10 -6.58 31.77
C GLN A 41 -20.39 -7.38 31.64
N LYS A 42 -21.14 -7.12 30.56
CA LYS A 42 -22.37 -7.85 30.19
C LYS A 42 -22.23 -8.45 28.80
N TRP A 43 -22.94 -9.56 28.59
CA TRP A 43 -23.10 -10.15 27.26
C TRP A 43 -24.18 -9.42 26.46
N GLU A 44 -23.88 -9.12 25.21
CA GLU A 44 -24.80 -8.52 24.23
C GLU A 44 -24.57 -9.15 22.85
N GLU A 45 -25.49 -8.96 21.90
CA GLU A 45 -25.26 -9.38 20.51
C GLU A 45 -23.99 -8.70 19.97
N ALA A 46 -23.14 -9.46 19.28
CA ALA A 46 -21.87 -8.93 18.79
C ALA A 46 -22.05 -8.10 17.51
N HIS A 47 -21.59 -6.85 17.57
CA HIS A 47 -21.48 -5.94 16.43
C HIS A 47 -20.08 -5.34 16.36
N GLU A 48 -19.59 -5.10 15.14
CA GLU A 48 -18.41 -4.25 14.95
C GLU A 48 -18.79 -2.78 15.24
N PRO A 49 -17.88 -1.97 15.82
CA PRO A 49 -16.52 -2.32 16.24
C PRO A 49 -16.50 -3.08 17.58
N LEU A 50 -15.96 -4.30 17.59
CA LEU A 50 -15.97 -5.14 18.80
C LEU A 50 -15.23 -4.52 19.97
N ASN A 51 -14.23 -3.68 19.72
CA ASN A 51 -13.40 -3.08 20.76
C ASN A 51 -13.96 -1.74 21.29
N TYR A 52 -15.14 -1.31 20.80
CA TYR A 52 -15.79 -0.08 21.25
C TYR A 52 -16.09 -0.11 22.76
N GLY A 53 -15.71 0.96 23.46
CA GLY A 53 -15.82 1.08 24.93
C GLY A 53 -14.76 0.31 25.72
N ILE A 54 -13.95 -0.52 25.05
CA ILE A 54 -12.81 -1.20 25.68
C ILE A 54 -11.58 -0.34 25.52
N ASP A 55 -11.21 0.01 24.29
CA ASP A 55 -10.10 0.93 24.01
C ASP A 55 -10.60 2.37 23.91
N CYS A 56 -10.50 3.10 25.02
CA CYS A 56 -11.00 4.47 25.15
C CYS A 56 -10.02 5.52 24.60
N ILE A 57 -8.83 5.09 24.15
CA ILE A 57 -7.77 5.99 23.67
C ILE A 57 -7.87 6.20 22.16
N GLU A 58 -8.43 5.23 21.44
CA GLU A 58 -8.36 5.15 19.99
C GLU A 58 -9.74 4.90 19.38
N SER A 59 -9.97 5.47 18.19
CA SER A 59 -11.20 5.19 17.43
C SER A 59 -11.19 3.75 16.94
N CYS A 60 -12.23 3.00 17.33
CA CYS A 60 -12.40 1.59 16.99
C CYS A 60 -13.17 1.44 15.68
N GLY A 61 -12.68 0.58 14.80
CA GLY A 61 -13.32 0.18 13.55
C GLY A 61 -13.32 -1.34 13.38
N LEU A 62 -13.42 -1.80 12.14
CA LEU A 62 -13.53 -3.22 11.83
C LEU A 62 -12.31 -4.01 12.32
N GLY A 63 -12.55 -5.08 13.07
CA GLY A 63 -11.56 -6.09 13.45
C GLY A 63 -11.81 -7.44 12.75
N PRO A 64 -10.98 -8.45 13.03
CA PRO A 64 -11.18 -9.79 12.46
C PRO A 64 -12.14 -10.67 13.29
N GLY A 65 -12.64 -10.18 14.44
CA GLY A 65 -13.37 -10.99 15.41
C GLY A 65 -14.71 -11.50 14.87
N MET A 66 -15.52 -10.64 14.24
CA MET A 66 -16.81 -11.06 13.67
C MET A 66 -16.62 -12.03 12.50
N ALA A 67 -15.70 -11.75 11.58
CA ALA A 67 -15.40 -12.65 10.47
C ALA A 67 -14.94 -14.03 10.95
N PHE A 68 -14.06 -14.06 11.96
CA PHE A 68 -13.59 -15.31 12.56
C PHE A 68 -14.74 -16.13 13.17
N ALA A 69 -15.59 -15.49 13.97
CA ALA A 69 -16.71 -16.17 14.62
C ALA A 69 -17.76 -16.65 13.62
N ASN A 70 -18.09 -15.86 12.60
CA ASN A 70 -19.01 -16.29 11.53
C ASN A 70 -18.45 -17.45 10.72
N GLU A 71 -17.15 -17.47 10.43
CA GLU A 71 -16.52 -18.57 9.70
C GLU A 71 -16.53 -19.88 10.52
N ILE A 72 -16.39 -19.82 11.85
CA ILE A 72 -16.59 -20.99 12.72
C ILE A 72 -18.01 -21.53 12.57
N LEU A 73 -19.03 -20.69 12.73
CA LEU A 73 -20.43 -21.12 12.63
C LEU A 73 -20.81 -21.60 11.23
N LYS A 74 -20.15 -21.06 10.19
CA LYS A 74 -20.32 -21.52 8.81
C LYS A 74 -19.76 -22.92 8.60
N ARG A 75 -18.64 -23.25 9.24
CA ARG A 75 -18.03 -24.59 9.17
C ARG A 75 -18.70 -25.60 10.10
N ASP A 76 -19.16 -25.14 11.25
CA ASP A 76 -19.85 -25.93 12.26
C ASP A 76 -21.03 -25.14 12.85
N SER A 77 -22.21 -25.35 12.27
CA SER A 77 -23.45 -24.70 12.71
C SER A 77 -23.93 -25.13 14.11
N ASN A 78 -23.39 -26.25 14.62
CA ASN A 78 -23.71 -26.83 15.92
C ASN A 78 -22.65 -26.50 16.99
N PHE A 79 -21.66 -25.67 16.68
CA PHE A 79 -20.60 -25.25 17.61
C PHE A 79 -21.13 -24.62 18.92
N GLY A 80 -22.35 -24.09 18.89
CA GLY A 80 -23.00 -23.42 20.02
C GLY A 80 -22.91 -21.90 19.93
N VAL A 81 -23.04 -21.23 21.09
CA VAL A 81 -22.92 -19.77 21.19
C VAL A 81 -21.44 -19.40 21.33
N ILE A 82 -20.97 -18.49 20.47
CA ILE A 82 -19.60 -17.97 20.49
C ILE A 82 -19.57 -16.67 21.28
N GLY A 83 -18.83 -16.66 22.39
CA GLY A 83 -18.55 -15.46 23.18
C GLY A 83 -17.22 -14.79 22.79
N LEU A 84 -17.28 -13.54 22.36
CA LEU A 84 -16.12 -12.70 22.07
C LEU A 84 -15.81 -11.79 23.25
N VAL A 85 -14.59 -11.88 23.80
CA VAL A 85 -14.12 -11.04 24.91
C VAL A 85 -13.05 -10.06 24.39
N PRO A 86 -13.44 -8.86 23.93
CA PRO A 86 -12.48 -7.85 23.49
C PRO A 86 -11.69 -7.31 24.69
N CYS A 87 -10.36 -7.33 24.58
CA CYS A 87 -9.45 -6.81 25.62
C CYS A 87 -8.39 -5.86 25.03
N ALA A 88 -8.43 -5.59 23.72
CA ALA A 88 -7.30 -4.97 23.03
C ALA A 88 -7.10 -3.51 23.41
N ARG A 89 -5.84 -3.08 23.40
CA ARG A 89 -5.43 -1.69 23.64
C ARG A 89 -4.53 -1.24 22.49
N GLY A 90 -4.92 -0.18 21.78
CA GLY A 90 -4.14 0.40 20.70
C GLY A 90 -2.85 1.06 21.20
N GLY A 91 -1.83 1.06 20.35
CA GLY A 91 -0.57 1.78 20.62
C GLY A 91 0.32 1.19 21.72
N THR A 92 -0.05 0.06 22.34
CA THR A 92 0.73 -0.56 23.40
C THR A 92 1.84 -1.45 22.83
N GLY A 93 3.01 -1.46 23.49
CA GLY A 93 4.02 -2.51 23.33
C GLY A 93 3.78 -3.66 24.30
N LEU A 94 4.44 -4.80 24.11
CA LEU A 94 4.27 -6.01 24.91
C LEU A 94 4.67 -5.79 26.38
N TYR A 95 5.48 -4.77 26.67
CA TYR A 95 5.79 -4.32 28.03
C TYR A 95 4.54 -3.92 28.85
N ARG A 96 3.42 -3.55 28.20
CA ARG A 96 2.12 -3.28 28.87
C ARG A 96 1.24 -4.52 29.02
N TRP A 97 1.74 -5.69 28.63
CA TRP A 97 1.03 -6.96 28.64
C TRP A 97 1.76 -8.01 29.48
N ILE A 98 2.65 -7.57 30.38
CA ILE A 98 3.29 -8.44 31.36
C ILE A 98 2.41 -8.56 32.62
N ARG A 99 2.50 -9.68 33.34
CA ARG A 99 1.77 -9.87 34.61
C ARG A 99 1.98 -8.69 35.57
N GLY A 100 0.91 -8.20 36.19
CA GLY A 100 0.90 -7.00 37.04
C GLY A 100 0.71 -5.67 36.29
N SER A 101 0.78 -5.65 34.96
CA SER A 101 0.50 -4.44 34.18
C SER A 101 -1.00 -4.27 33.90
N TYR A 102 -1.44 -3.01 33.74
CA TYR A 102 -2.86 -2.69 33.57
C TYR A 102 -3.56 -3.48 32.44
N ALA A 103 -2.98 -3.58 31.25
CA ALA A 103 -3.67 -4.25 30.14
C ALA A 103 -3.72 -5.77 30.33
N TYR A 104 -2.70 -6.35 30.97
CA TYR A 104 -2.71 -7.77 31.35
C TYR A 104 -3.77 -8.05 32.41
N GLU A 105 -3.80 -7.28 33.50
CA GLU A 105 -4.77 -7.47 34.58
C GLU A 105 -6.22 -7.28 34.10
N ASP A 106 -6.46 -6.31 33.21
CA ASP A 106 -7.77 -6.11 32.59
C ASP A 106 -8.17 -7.32 31.72
N LEU A 107 -7.24 -7.89 30.94
CA LEU A 107 -7.49 -9.11 30.17
C LEU A 107 -7.88 -10.28 31.09
N ILE A 108 -7.10 -10.54 32.15
CA ILE A 108 -7.38 -11.65 33.08
C ILE A 108 -8.73 -11.44 33.78
N LYS A 109 -9.00 -10.23 34.26
CA LYS A 109 -10.26 -9.88 34.91
C LYS A 109 -11.44 -10.11 33.97
N ARG A 110 -11.39 -9.59 32.74
CA ARG A 110 -12.47 -9.73 31.75
C ARG A 110 -12.67 -11.19 31.34
N ALA A 111 -11.60 -11.96 31.14
CA ALA A 111 -11.68 -13.38 30.82
C ALA A 111 -12.36 -14.19 31.94
N LYS A 112 -11.98 -13.97 33.20
CA LYS A 112 -12.59 -14.65 34.36
C LYS A 112 -14.06 -14.29 34.54
N LEU A 113 -14.42 -13.02 34.38
CA LEU A 113 -15.81 -12.58 34.46
C LEU A 113 -16.67 -13.14 33.33
N ALA A 114 -16.14 -13.21 32.11
CA ALA A 114 -16.86 -13.71 30.95
C ALA A 114 -17.30 -15.17 31.11
N VAL A 115 -16.54 -16.01 31.83
CA VAL A 115 -16.88 -17.42 32.06
C VAL A 115 -17.62 -17.69 33.36
N LYS A 116 -17.85 -16.66 34.19
CA LYS A 116 -18.45 -16.80 35.53
C LYS A 116 -19.82 -17.50 35.50
N ASP A 117 -20.61 -17.26 34.45
CA ASP A 117 -21.98 -17.75 34.32
C ASP A 117 -22.08 -19.02 33.43
N GLY A 118 -20.97 -19.74 33.18
CA GLY A 118 -21.00 -21.05 32.52
C GLY A 118 -20.43 -21.12 31.09
N GLY A 119 -19.31 -20.45 30.83
CA GLY A 119 -18.59 -20.53 29.54
C GLY A 119 -17.26 -21.29 29.64
N THR A 120 -16.65 -21.63 28.51
CA THR A 120 -15.28 -22.17 28.46
C THR A 120 -14.40 -21.32 27.56
N ILE A 121 -13.23 -20.92 28.05
CA ILE A 121 -12.24 -20.21 27.21
C ILE A 121 -11.65 -21.20 26.21
N LYS A 122 -12.00 -21.06 24.93
CA LYS A 122 -11.53 -21.96 23.85
C LYS A 122 -10.20 -21.54 23.23
N GLY A 123 -9.76 -20.30 23.43
CA GLY A 123 -8.46 -19.83 22.95
C GLY A 123 -8.32 -18.31 23.04
N LEU A 124 -7.12 -17.84 22.67
CA LEU A 124 -6.79 -16.43 22.53
C LEU A 124 -6.49 -16.12 21.07
N LEU A 125 -7.11 -15.07 20.53
CA LEU A 125 -6.70 -14.46 19.26
C LEU A 125 -5.75 -13.29 19.55
N TRP A 126 -4.47 -13.44 19.22
CA TRP A 126 -3.45 -12.45 19.50
C TRP A 126 -2.89 -11.85 18.20
N TYR A 127 -3.17 -10.57 17.97
CA TYR A 127 -2.50 -9.77 16.94
C TYR A 127 -1.95 -8.51 17.60
N HIS A 128 -0.63 -8.47 17.71
CA HIS A 128 0.17 -7.43 18.37
C HIS A 128 1.62 -7.49 17.86
N GLY A 129 2.38 -6.43 18.05
CA GLY A 129 3.82 -6.38 17.80
C GLY A 129 4.29 -5.05 17.21
N GLU A 130 3.38 -4.27 16.61
CA GLU A 130 3.70 -2.98 15.98
C GLU A 130 4.29 -1.96 16.97
N GLY A 131 3.85 -1.97 18.23
CA GLY A 131 4.35 -1.09 19.28
C GLY A 131 5.79 -1.38 19.71
N ASP A 132 6.24 -2.63 19.60
CA ASP A 132 7.58 -3.07 20.02
C ASP A 132 8.64 -2.81 18.94
N ILE A 133 8.24 -2.65 17.67
CA ILE A 133 9.14 -2.33 16.53
C ILE A 133 9.72 -0.91 16.63
N ARG A 134 9.08 0.01 17.38
CA ARG A 134 9.49 1.41 17.52
C ARG A 134 10.73 1.65 18.40
N THR A 135 11.31 0.61 19.00
CA THR A 135 12.47 0.73 19.89
C THR A 135 13.65 -0.06 19.35
N ASN A 136 14.87 0.51 19.41
CA ASN A 136 16.08 -0.03 18.77
C ASN A 136 16.48 -1.47 19.21
N ASN A 137 15.84 -2.05 20.23
CA ASN A 137 16.07 -3.41 20.74
C ASN A 137 14.76 -4.24 20.95
N GLY A 138 13.62 -3.79 20.43
CA GLY A 138 12.32 -4.43 20.72
C GLY A 138 12.11 -5.77 20.01
N SER A 139 12.68 -5.97 18.82
CA SER A 139 12.50 -7.19 18.01
C SER A 139 13.22 -8.41 18.58
N SER A 140 14.42 -8.25 19.15
CA SER A 140 15.23 -9.36 19.69
C SER A 140 14.69 -9.94 21.01
N SER A 141 13.87 -9.17 21.74
CA SER A 141 13.29 -9.59 23.03
C SER A 141 11.79 -9.93 22.98
N TYR A 142 11.12 -9.71 21.83
CA TYR A 142 9.67 -9.92 21.70
C TYR A 142 9.28 -11.38 21.94
N LYS A 143 10.02 -12.33 21.36
CA LYS A 143 9.75 -13.78 21.51
C LYS A 143 9.74 -14.19 22.99
N THR A 144 10.82 -13.91 23.72
CA THR A 144 10.96 -14.30 25.13
C THR A 144 9.89 -13.63 26.01
N LYS A 145 9.60 -12.35 25.77
CA LYS A 145 8.51 -11.64 26.47
C LYS A 145 7.15 -12.24 26.16
N PHE A 146 6.91 -12.68 24.92
CA PHE A 146 5.66 -13.28 24.50
C PHE A 146 5.48 -14.69 25.08
N GLU A 147 6.55 -15.50 25.09
CA GLU A 147 6.57 -16.80 25.77
C GLU A 147 6.24 -16.65 27.27
N LYS A 148 6.84 -15.65 27.93
CA LYS A 148 6.49 -15.32 29.31
C LYS A 148 5.02 -14.89 29.47
N PHE A 149 4.51 -14.04 28.58
CA PHE A 149 3.10 -13.65 28.58
C PHE A 149 2.16 -14.86 28.47
N ILE A 150 2.44 -15.81 27.57
CA ILE A 150 1.63 -17.03 27.41
C ILE A 150 1.71 -17.92 28.64
N HIS A 151 2.90 -18.06 29.22
CA HIS A 151 3.08 -18.82 30.45
C HIS A 151 2.25 -18.23 31.60
N ASP A 152 2.37 -16.93 31.85
CA ASP A 152 1.64 -16.23 32.90
C ASP A 152 0.11 -16.31 32.65
N LEU A 153 -0.33 -16.10 31.41
CA LEU A 153 -1.73 -16.18 31.00
C LEU A 153 -2.35 -17.55 31.30
N ARG A 154 -1.63 -18.63 30.97
CA ARG A 154 -2.10 -20.01 31.19
C ARG A 154 -2.21 -20.33 32.68
N ILE A 155 -1.29 -19.83 33.50
CA ILE A 155 -1.37 -19.95 34.96
C ILE A 155 -2.58 -19.18 35.49
N ASP A 156 -2.71 -17.90 35.14
CA ASP A 156 -3.73 -17.03 35.72
C ASP A 156 -5.15 -17.39 35.28
N LEU A 157 -5.31 -18.03 34.11
CA LEU A 157 -6.57 -18.61 33.62
C LEU A 157 -6.76 -20.09 33.96
N ASN A 158 -5.82 -20.71 34.69
CA ASN A 158 -5.81 -22.15 35.00
C ASN A 158 -6.07 -23.03 33.76
N SER A 159 -5.42 -22.70 32.65
CA SER A 159 -5.66 -23.31 31.33
C SER A 159 -4.33 -23.66 30.65
N PRO A 160 -3.62 -24.71 31.08
CA PRO A 160 -2.25 -25.01 30.63
C PRO A 160 -2.13 -25.28 29.12
N ASN A 161 -3.21 -25.80 28.51
CA ASN A 161 -3.26 -26.12 27.09
C ASN A 161 -4.04 -25.08 26.26
N LEU A 162 -4.25 -23.86 26.77
CA LEU A 162 -5.02 -22.84 26.08
C LEU A 162 -4.44 -22.59 24.67
N PRO A 163 -5.23 -22.79 23.59
CA PRO A 163 -4.79 -22.51 22.23
C PRO A 163 -4.60 -21.00 22.02
N ILE A 164 -3.48 -20.63 21.40
CA ILE A 164 -3.14 -19.26 21.08
C ILE A 164 -3.00 -19.14 19.57
N LEU A 165 -3.98 -18.51 18.93
CA LEU A 165 -3.90 -18.15 17.52
C LEU A 165 -3.15 -16.83 17.42
N LEU A 166 -1.86 -16.98 17.14
CA LEU A 166 -0.91 -15.89 17.04
C LEU A 166 -0.82 -15.38 15.61
N LYS A 167 -1.07 -14.09 15.41
CA LYS A 167 -0.61 -13.34 14.24
C LYS A 167 0.38 -12.29 14.73
N VAL A 168 1.67 -12.62 14.70
CA VAL A 168 2.71 -11.58 14.75
C VAL A 168 2.84 -11.01 13.34
N LYS A 169 3.06 -9.71 13.21
CA LYS A 169 3.66 -9.18 11.99
C LYS A 169 5.09 -9.74 11.94
N GLU A 170 5.29 -10.85 11.25
CA GLU A 170 6.64 -11.33 10.92
C GLU A 170 7.41 -10.19 10.24
N CYS A 171 8.40 -9.65 10.95
CA CYS A 171 9.56 -9.08 10.29
C CYS A 171 10.43 -10.28 9.99
N ASN A 172 10.35 -10.80 8.75
CA ASN A 172 11.30 -11.80 8.29
C ASN A 172 12.70 -11.18 8.27
N THR A 173 13.42 -11.29 9.39
CA THR A 173 14.89 -11.31 9.37
C THR A 173 15.34 -12.75 9.15
N THR A 174 14.87 -13.36 8.06
CA THR A 174 15.54 -14.54 7.50
C THR A 174 16.60 -14.02 6.54
N SER A 175 17.85 -14.09 7.00
CA SER A 175 18.99 -14.13 6.09
C SER A 175 18.84 -15.34 5.15
N SER A 176 18.95 -15.08 3.84
CA SER A 176 18.87 -15.97 2.65
C SER A 176 17.45 -16.28 2.15
N SER A 177 17.03 -15.92 0.93
CA SER A 177 17.64 -15.24 -0.22
C SER A 177 17.08 -13.81 -0.35
N LYS A 178 17.88 -12.85 -0.84
CA LYS A 178 17.34 -11.53 -1.23
C LYS A 178 16.15 -11.79 -2.16
N LYS A 179 14.92 -11.44 -1.75
CA LYS A 179 13.78 -11.44 -2.68
C LYS A 179 14.19 -10.51 -3.80
N ASN A 180 14.50 -11.06 -4.96
CA ASN A 180 14.95 -10.32 -6.13
C ASN A 180 13.75 -9.55 -6.72
N VAL A 181 13.27 -8.54 -5.98
CA VAL A 181 12.12 -7.71 -6.35
C VAL A 181 12.62 -6.64 -7.30
N GLN A 182 12.09 -6.63 -8.52
CA GLN A 182 12.39 -5.65 -9.55
C GLN A 182 11.50 -4.42 -9.32
N VAL A 183 12.05 -3.39 -8.69
CA VAL A 183 11.29 -2.23 -8.20
C VAL A 183 11.19 -1.15 -9.28
N PHE A 184 9.97 -0.71 -9.57
CA PHE A 184 9.71 0.46 -10.39
C PHE A 184 9.04 1.54 -9.54
N LEU A 185 9.63 2.74 -9.57
CA LEU A 185 9.06 3.93 -8.94
C LEU A 185 7.99 4.50 -9.85
N LEU A 186 6.84 4.88 -9.30
CA LEU A 186 5.74 5.48 -10.05
C LEU A 186 5.48 6.88 -9.50
N ALA A 187 6.00 7.91 -10.15
CA ALA A 187 5.86 9.30 -9.70
C ALA A 187 5.38 10.23 -10.82
N GLY A 188 4.92 11.41 -10.41
CA GLY A 188 4.29 12.37 -11.30
C GLY A 188 2.96 12.85 -10.71
N GLN A 189 2.03 13.28 -11.56
CA GLN A 189 0.77 13.87 -11.11
C GLN A 189 -0.44 12.94 -11.34
N SER A 190 -1.63 13.51 -11.59
CA SER A 190 -2.89 12.77 -11.52
C SER A 190 -2.99 11.63 -12.52
N ASN A 191 -2.35 11.74 -13.69
CA ASN A 191 -2.36 10.69 -14.69
C ASN A 191 -1.49 9.48 -14.28
N MET A 192 -0.32 9.70 -13.65
CA MET A 192 0.41 8.60 -12.98
C MET A 192 -0.37 8.03 -11.81
N ALA A 193 -0.96 8.89 -10.97
CA ALA A 193 -1.73 8.47 -9.80
C ALA A 193 -2.98 7.65 -10.19
N GLY A 194 -3.46 7.83 -11.41
CA GLY A 194 -4.62 7.16 -11.96
C GLY A 194 -5.92 7.90 -11.67
N ARG A 195 -6.65 8.24 -12.74
CA ARG A 195 -8.00 8.80 -12.71
C ARG A 195 -8.96 8.07 -13.67
N GLY A 196 -8.49 7.03 -14.37
CA GLY A 196 -9.32 6.27 -15.29
C GLY A 196 -10.51 5.63 -14.59
N GLY A 197 -11.71 5.84 -15.13
CA GLY A 197 -12.96 5.35 -14.55
C GLY A 197 -13.44 6.11 -13.31
N VAL A 198 -12.80 7.21 -12.90
CA VAL A 198 -13.32 8.06 -11.81
C VAL A 198 -14.45 8.92 -12.34
N ILE A 199 -15.67 8.69 -11.84
CA ILE A 199 -16.89 9.37 -12.25
C ILE A 199 -17.43 10.25 -11.11
N ARG A 200 -18.16 11.30 -11.46
CA ARG A 200 -18.91 12.09 -10.47
C ARG A 200 -20.21 11.37 -10.11
N LYS A 201 -20.49 11.23 -8.82
CA LYS A 201 -21.74 10.67 -8.28
C LYS A 201 -22.26 11.56 -7.17
N ILE A 202 -23.58 11.69 -7.08
CA ILE A 202 -24.24 12.33 -5.94
C ILE A 202 -24.38 11.27 -4.84
N VAL A 203 -23.76 11.51 -3.69
CA VAL A 203 -23.83 10.64 -2.51
C VAL A 203 -24.28 11.53 -1.35
N GLY A 204 -25.48 11.27 -0.82
CA GLY A 204 -26.04 12.07 0.28
C GLY A 204 -26.19 13.56 -0.05
N GLY A 205 -26.58 13.90 -1.28
CA GLY A 205 -26.74 15.29 -1.75
C GLY A 205 -25.44 15.98 -2.21
N ASN A 206 -24.27 15.37 -1.99
CA ASN A 206 -22.98 15.95 -2.38
C ASN A 206 -22.37 15.29 -3.62
N VAL A 207 -21.79 16.11 -4.52
CA VAL A 207 -21.05 15.60 -5.68
C VAL A 207 -19.70 15.04 -5.22
N THR A 208 -19.57 13.71 -5.24
CA THR A 208 -18.37 12.96 -4.88
C THR A 208 -17.75 12.34 -6.13
N LYS A 209 -16.41 12.27 -6.21
CA LYS A 209 -15.72 11.51 -7.25
C LYS A 209 -15.52 10.07 -6.79
N VAL A 210 -16.03 9.09 -7.55
CA VAL A 210 -15.98 7.67 -7.20
C VAL A 210 -15.45 6.88 -8.38
N TRP A 211 -14.50 5.97 -8.16
CA TRP A 211 -14.03 5.07 -9.20
C TRP A 211 -15.09 4.01 -9.54
N ASN A 212 -15.32 3.78 -10.83
CA ASN A 212 -16.31 2.82 -11.34
C ASN A 212 -15.92 1.35 -11.13
N ARG A 213 -14.72 1.07 -10.58
CA ARG A 213 -14.18 -0.26 -10.30
C ARG A 213 -13.99 -1.14 -11.54
N PHE A 214 -14.06 -0.57 -12.74
CA PHE A 214 -13.73 -1.28 -13.95
C PHE A 214 -12.22 -1.52 -13.99
N VAL A 215 -11.81 -2.78 -14.17
CA VAL A 215 -10.41 -3.17 -14.31
C VAL A 215 -10.27 -3.95 -15.61
N PRO A 216 -9.60 -3.39 -16.64
CA PRO A 216 -9.39 -4.07 -17.91
C PRO A 216 -8.45 -5.29 -17.73
N ARG A 217 -8.42 -6.17 -18.73
CA ARG A 217 -7.69 -7.45 -18.65
C ARG A 217 -6.20 -7.25 -18.37
N GLU A 218 -5.62 -6.22 -18.98
CA GLU A 218 -4.22 -5.83 -18.91
C GLU A 218 -3.83 -5.36 -17.49
N CYS A 219 -4.79 -4.91 -16.69
CA CYS A 219 -4.57 -4.42 -15.33
C CYS A 219 -4.95 -5.46 -14.25
N LYS A 220 -5.24 -6.71 -14.62
CA LYS A 220 -5.65 -7.73 -13.65
C LYS A 220 -4.50 -8.06 -12.67
N PRO A 221 -4.82 -8.35 -11.40
CA PRO A 221 -3.81 -8.73 -10.40
C PRO A 221 -3.03 -9.99 -10.81
N ASN A 222 -1.77 -10.04 -10.38
CA ASN A 222 -0.87 -11.16 -10.61
C ASN A 222 -0.01 -11.34 -9.36
N ARG A 223 0.14 -12.58 -8.86
CA ARG A 223 0.91 -12.89 -7.65
C ARG A 223 2.39 -12.49 -7.72
N LYS A 224 2.93 -12.29 -8.93
CA LYS A 224 4.29 -11.78 -9.17
C LYS A 224 4.37 -10.24 -9.18
N ILE A 225 3.27 -9.52 -8.98
CA ILE A 225 3.24 -8.06 -8.94
C ILE A 225 2.78 -7.62 -7.55
N ILE A 226 3.63 -6.88 -6.86
CA ILE A 226 3.39 -6.37 -5.51
C ILE A 226 3.48 -4.85 -5.49
N ARG A 227 2.75 -4.23 -4.56
CA ARG A 227 2.70 -2.78 -4.36
C ARG A 227 3.27 -2.43 -3.00
N PHE A 228 4.12 -1.40 -2.94
CA PHE A 228 4.56 -0.82 -1.68
C PHE A 228 3.50 0.15 -1.18
N ASN A 229 2.71 -0.24 -0.19
CA ASN A 229 1.54 0.52 0.25
C ASN A 229 1.90 1.75 1.10
N ALA A 230 0.89 2.51 1.52
CA ALA A 230 1.06 3.70 2.35
C ALA A 230 1.67 3.37 3.74
N ALA A 231 1.46 2.14 4.23
CA ALA A 231 2.03 1.63 5.47
C ALA A 231 3.46 1.08 5.30
N GLN A 232 4.09 1.31 4.13
CA GLN A 232 5.45 0.88 3.81
C GLN A 232 5.62 -0.64 3.90
N LYS A 233 4.65 -1.38 3.39
CA LYS A 233 4.68 -2.84 3.27
C LYS A 233 4.37 -3.25 1.84
N TRP A 234 4.96 -4.36 1.40
CA TRP A 234 4.54 -5.03 0.18
C TRP A 234 3.21 -5.76 0.38
N GLU A 235 2.30 -5.58 -0.57
CA GLU A 235 1.03 -6.30 -0.70
C GLU A 235 0.81 -6.69 -2.17
N GLU A 236 -0.11 -7.61 -2.46
CA GLU A 236 -0.49 -7.90 -3.85
C GLU A 236 -0.98 -6.62 -4.54
N ALA A 237 -0.52 -6.36 -5.76
CA ALA A 237 -0.86 -5.14 -6.46
C ALA A 237 -2.27 -5.21 -7.08
N HIS A 238 -3.11 -4.24 -6.71
CA HIS A 238 -4.43 -4.01 -7.28
C HIS A 238 -4.59 -2.55 -7.65
N GLU A 239 -5.34 -2.26 -8.72
CA GLU A 239 -5.81 -0.89 -8.97
C GLU A 239 -6.85 -0.48 -7.91
N PRO A 240 -6.89 0.81 -7.48
CA PRO A 240 -5.99 1.90 -7.89
C PRO A 240 -4.60 1.82 -7.23
N ILE A 241 -3.54 1.80 -8.01
CA ILE A 241 -2.16 1.65 -7.48
C ILE A 241 -1.75 2.81 -6.57
N ASN A 242 -2.25 4.03 -6.77
CA ASN A 242 -1.90 5.17 -5.93
C ASN A 242 -2.82 5.35 -4.70
N TYR A 243 -3.70 4.37 -4.40
CA TYR A 243 -4.62 4.43 -3.27
C TYR A 243 -3.89 4.58 -1.93
N GLY A 244 -4.31 5.55 -1.12
CA GLY A 244 -3.69 5.85 0.18
C GLY A 244 -2.36 6.62 0.10
N ILE A 245 -1.87 6.92 -1.11
CA ILE A 245 -0.70 7.78 -1.32
C ILE A 245 -1.18 9.22 -1.53
N ASP A 246 -2.06 9.45 -2.51
CA ASP A 246 -2.68 10.75 -2.81
C ASP A 246 -4.04 10.91 -2.10
N CYS A 247 -4.01 11.04 -0.77
CA CYS A 247 -5.21 11.02 0.10
C CYS A 247 -6.22 12.14 -0.14
N LEU A 248 -5.87 13.16 -0.93
CA LEU A 248 -6.73 14.31 -1.22
C LEU A 248 -7.59 14.11 -2.49
N ALA A 249 -7.41 13.00 -3.21
CA ALA A 249 -8.10 12.75 -4.46
C ALA A 249 -8.52 11.29 -4.64
N SER A 250 -9.69 11.10 -5.25
CA SER A 250 -10.14 9.78 -5.68
C SER A 250 -9.21 9.23 -6.75
N CYS A 251 -8.64 8.05 -6.49
CA CYS A 251 -7.78 7.33 -7.42
C CYS A 251 -8.58 6.34 -8.26
N GLY A 252 -8.20 6.17 -9.52
CA GLY A 252 -8.73 5.16 -10.44
C GLY A 252 -7.60 4.46 -11.17
N LEU A 253 -7.86 3.98 -12.38
CA LEU A 253 -6.83 3.32 -13.20
C LEU A 253 -5.69 4.28 -13.55
N GLY A 254 -4.46 3.83 -13.33
CA GLY A 254 -3.22 4.42 -13.84
C GLY A 254 -2.45 3.42 -14.72
N PRO A 255 -1.21 3.75 -15.13
CA PRO A 255 -0.44 2.89 -16.03
C PRO A 255 0.24 1.70 -15.32
N GLY A 256 0.34 1.72 -13.99
CA GLY A 256 1.20 0.83 -13.20
C GLY A 256 0.93 -0.67 -13.39
N MET A 257 -0.33 -1.12 -13.26
CA MET A 257 -0.64 -2.54 -13.41
C MET A 257 -0.47 -3.05 -14.83
N ALA A 258 -0.88 -2.26 -15.83
CA ALA A 258 -0.69 -2.63 -17.23
C ALA A 258 0.80 -2.80 -17.54
N PHE A 259 1.61 -1.80 -17.15
CA PHE A 259 3.06 -1.82 -17.31
C PHE A 259 3.70 -3.08 -16.71
N ALA A 260 3.39 -3.40 -15.45
CA ALA A 260 3.95 -4.55 -14.78
C ALA A 260 3.50 -5.89 -15.40
N ASN A 261 2.22 -6.02 -15.75
CA ASN A 261 1.73 -7.24 -16.38
C ASN A 261 2.37 -7.49 -17.75
N GLU A 262 2.61 -6.45 -18.51
CA GLU A 262 3.26 -6.62 -19.79
C GLU A 262 4.71 -7.07 -19.65
N ILE A 263 5.48 -6.49 -18.72
CA ILE A 263 6.86 -6.96 -18.46
C ILE A 263 6.85 -8.47 -18.21
N LEU A 264 5.93 -8.98 -17.38
CA LEU A 264 5.82 -10.41 -17.10
C LEU A 264 5.29 -11.24 -18.27
N LYS A 265 4.47 -10.65 -19.14
CA LYS A 265 3.98 -11.29 -20.36
C LYS A 265 5.11 -11.50 -21.35
N ARG A 266 6.04 -10.55 -21.45
CA ARG A 266 7.21 -10.62 -22.35
C ARG A 266 8.35 -11.43 -21.75
N ASP A 267 8.64 -11.23 -20.47
CA ASP A 267 9.64 -11.99 -19.72
C ASP A 267 9.04 -12.53 -18.42
N SER A 268 8.53 -13.76 -18.49
CA SER A 268 7.97 -14.46 -17.33
C SER A 268 9.00 -14.79 -16.23
N LYS A 269 10.30 -14.70 -16.56
CA LYS A 269 11.44 -14.95 -15.66
C LYS A 269 12.02 -13.66 -15.07
N PHE A 270 11.48 -12.49 -15.43
CA PHE A 270 11.95 -11.18 -14.95
C PHE A 270 12.02 -11.07 -13.42
N GLY A 271 11.16 -11.80 -12.71
CA GLY A 271 11.13 -11.87 -11.25
C GLY A 271 9.84 -11.32 -10.68
N VAL A 272 9.84 -11.02 -9.38
CA VAL A 272 8.71 -10.35 -8.73
C VAL A 272 8.83 -8.85 -9.01
N ILE A 273 7.80 -8.23 -9.57
CA ILE A 273 7.77 -6.79 -9.85
C ILE A 273 7.19 -6.05 -8.65
N GLY A 274 7.94 -5.08 -8.13
CA GLY A 274 7.51 -4.18 -7.06
C GLY A 274 7.15 -2.80 -7.58
N LEU A 275 5.93 -2.34 -7.35
CA LEU A 275 5.47 -0.99 -7.71
C LEU A 275 5.50 -0.09 -6.48
N VAL A 276 6.22 1.04 -6.57
CA VAL A 276 6.30 2.04 -5.50
C VAL A 276 5.54 3.30 -5.93
N PRO A 277 4.24 3.42 -5.59
CA PRO A 277 3.44 4.60 -5.91
C PRO A 277 3.85 5.81 -5.08
N CYS A 278 4.10 6.94 -5.75
CA CYS A 278 4.50 8.22 -5.14
C CYS A 278 3.79 9.43 -5.79
N ALA A 279 2.92 9.22 -6.78
CA ALA A 279 2.33 10.31 -7.56
C ALA A 279 1.40 11.21 -6.73
N ARG A 280 1.35 12.51 -7.08
CA ARG A 280 0.58 13.55 -6.38
C ARG A 280 -0.14 14.46 -7.38
N GLY A 281 -1.47 14.37 -7.42
CA GLY A 281 -2.28 15.18 -8.34
C GLY A 281 -2.15 16.69 -8.11
N GLY A 282 -2.21 17.48 -9.19
CA GLY A 282 -2.22 18.94 -9.14
C GLY A 282 -0.92 19.57 -8.60
N THR A 283 0.19 18.85 -8.68
CA THR A 283 1.51 19.38 -8.34
C THR A 283 2.20 19.86 -9.61
N GLY A 284 2.82 21.04 -9.55
CA GLY A 284 3.79 21.49 -10.55
C GLY A 284 5.19 21.00 -10.18
N LEU A 285 6.11 20.97 -11.14
CA LEU A 285 7.45 20.40 -10.97
C LEU A 285 8.28 21.13 -9.90
N PHE A 286 8.00 22.43 -9.66
CA PHE A 286 8.61 23.18 -8.57
C PHE A 286 8.37 22.56 -7.18
N LYS A 287 7.27 21.82 -7.00
CA LYS A 287 6.96 21.08 -5.76
C LYS A 287 7.73 19.76 -5.66
N TRP A 288 8.45 19.34 -6.69
CA TRP A 288 9.23 18.10 -6.73
C TRP A 288 10.74 18.35 -6.62
N ARG A 289 11.15 19.53 -6.15
CA ARG A 289 12.56 19.83 -5.85
C ARG A 289 13.03 19.11 -4.59
N ARG A 290 14.33 18.82 -4.49
CA ARG A 290 14.95 18.33 -3.26
C ARG A 290 14.54 19.16 -2.03
N GLY A 291 14.18 18.51 -0.93
CA GLY A 291 13.73 19.16 0.31
C GLY A 291 12.25 19.57 0.32
N SER A 292 11.46 19.09 -0.65
CA SER A 292 10.02 19.30 -0.71
C SER A 292 9.27 17.98 -0.58
N LEU A 293 8.05 18.05 -0.03
CA LEU A 293 7.30 16.87 0.42
C LEU A 293 7.16 15.74 -0.61
N PRO A 294 6.75 15.95 -1.88
CA PRO A 294 6.56 14.83 -2.79
C PRO A 294 7.89 14.22 -3.27
N TYR A 295 8.95 15.02 -3.38
CA TYR A 295 10.29 14.53 -3.68
C TYR A 295 10.86 13.71 -2.52
N ASP A 296 10.83 14.26 -1.30
CA ASP A 296 11.41 13.59 -0.13
C ASP A 296 10.67 12.29 0.18
N GLU A 297 9.34 12.25 -0.03
CA GLU A 297 8.56 11.02 0.13
C GLU A 297 8.86 10.00 -0.99
N LEU A 298 9.12 10.42 -2.23
CA LEU A 298 9.60 9.54 -3.30
C LEU A 298 10.93 8.89 -2.92
N VAL A 299 11.93 9.69 -2.54
CA VAL A 299 13.26 9.21 -2.14
C VAL A 299 13.17 8.27 -0.93
N LYS A 300 12.40 8.65 0.09
CA LYS A 300 12.19 7.85 1.28
C LYS A 300 11.55 6.50 0.96
N ARG A 301 10.50 6.48 0.14
CA ARG A 301 9.81 5.24 -0.24
C ARG A 301 10.69 4.34 -1.12
N ALA A 302 11.48 4.93 -2.01
CA ALA A 302 12.47 4.20 -2.81
C ALA A 302 13.54 3.53 -1.93
N LYS A 303 14.15 4.28 -1.00
CA LYS A 303 15.15 3.74 -0.06
C LYS A 303 14.59 2.64 0.85
N LEU A 304 13.35 2.77 1.29
CA LEU A 304 12.70 1.74 2.10
C LEU A 304 12.40 0.47 1.29
N ALA A 305 11.99 0.62 0.02
CA ALA A 305 11.78 -0.51 -0.88
C ALA A 305 13.09 -1.26 -1.18
N GLU A 306 14.20 -0.52 -1.34
CA GLU A 306 15.54 -1.09 -1.50
C GLU A 306 16.04 -1.80 -0.23
N LYS A 307 15.84 -1.18 0.94
CA LYS A 307 16.18 -1.78 2.24
C LYS A 307 15.43 -3.09 2.50
N ASP A 308 14.23 -3.24 1.95
CA ASP A 308 13.44 -4.47 2.01
C ASP A 308 13.78 -5.49 0.90
N GLY A 309 14.97 -5.35 0.30
CA GLY A 309 15.54 -6.29 -0.68
C GLY A 309 15.22 -5.98 -2.15
N GLY A 310 14.56 -4.86 -2.44
CA GLY A 310 14.25 -4.45 -3.80
C GLY A 310 15.45 -3.92 -4.59
N ILE A 311 15.47 -4.16 -5.89
CA ILE A 311 16.42 -3.59 -6.85
C ILE A 311 15.67 -2.54 -7.67
N ILE A 312 16.03 -1.26 -7.52
CA ILE A 312 15.39 -0.18 -8.28
C ILE A 312 15.81 -0.28 -9.75
N ARG A 313 14.82 -0.54 -10.63
CA ARG A 313 15.01 -0.71 -12.08
C ARG A 313 14.72 0.55 -12.89
N GLY A 314 13.96 1.48 -12.35
CA GLY A 314 13.65 2.73 -13.03
C GLY A 314 12.53 3.52 -12.40
N LEU A 315 12.36 4.74 -12.90
CA LEU A 315 11.23 5.62 -12.59
C LEU A 315 10.31 5.70 -13.80
N LEU A 316 9.02 5.48 -13.60
CA LEU A 316 7.97 5.94 -14.50
C LEU A 316 7.53 7.32 -14.03
N TRP A 317 7.71 8.31 -14.89
CA TRP A 317 7.41 9.71 -14.63
C TRP A 317 6.33 10.20 -15.58
N TYR A 318 5.15 10.55 -15.08
CA TYR A 318 4.10 11.15 -15.90
C TYR A 318 3.59 12.43 -15.24
N HIS A 319 4.08 13.55 -15.77
CA HIS A 319 3.89 14.87 -15.20
C HIS A 319 4.10 15.97 -16.26
N GLY A 320 3.54 17.15 -16.01
CA GLY A 320 3.78 18.39 -16.76
C GLY A 320 2.55 19.28 -16.91
N GLU A 321 1.35 18.71 -16.74
CA GLU A 321 0.08 19.37 -17.06
C GLU A 321 -0.18 20.59 -16.15
N SER A 322 0.30 20.56 -14.91
CA SER A 322 0.19 21.70 -13.97
C SER A 322 1.17 22.84 -14.29
N ASP A 323 2.30 22.54 -14.93
CA ASP A 323 3.34 23.52 -15.30
C ASP A 323 2.98 24.29 -16.59
N VAL A 324 2.08 23.75 -17.41
CA VAL A 324 1.50 24.44 -18.58
C VAL A 324 0.36 25.39 -18.17
N LYS A 325 -0.43 25.02 -17.16
CA LYS A 325 -1.63 25.79 -16.73
C LYS A 325 -1.30 27.10 -15.97
N GLY A 326 -0.04 27.34 -15.62
CA GLY A 326 0.38 28.45 -14.74
C GLY A 326 1.11 29.63 -15.41
N GLY A 327 1.19 29.69 -16.76
CA GLY A 327 1.93 30.73 -17.48
C GLY A 327 3.22 30.20 -18.13
N ASN A 328 4.34 30.92 -18.01
CA ASN A 328 5.64 30.56 -18.65
C ASN A 328 6.32 29.30 -18.08
N GLY A 329 5.69 28.53 -17.18
CA GLY A 329 6.29 27.38 -16.50
C GLY A 329 6.78 26.25 -17.42
N TYR A 330 6.23 26.17 -18.65
CA TYR A 330 6.71 25.25 -19.68
C TYR A 330 8.14 25.56 -20.16
N LYS A 331 8.58 26.84 -20.09
CA LYS A 331 9.91 27.26 -20.56
C LYS A 331 11.02 26.65 -19.70
N ASP A 332 10.79 26.54 -18.40
CA ASP A 332 11.76 26.02 -17.45
C ASP A 332 11.53 24.54 -17.11
N TYR A 333 10.48 23.92 -17.66
CA TYR A 333 10.10 22.54 -17.34
C TYR A 333 11.24 21.56 -17.62
N LYS A 334 11.91 21.70 -18.77
CA LYS A 334 13.06 20.87 -19.15
C LYS A 334 14.19 20.97 -18.13
N ILE A 335 14.62 22.19 -17.81
CA ILE A 335 15.72 22.46 -16.88
C ILE A 335 15.39 21.93 -15.48
N ASN A 336 14.16 22.17 -15.01
CA ASN A 336 13.69 21.68 -13.72
C ASN A 336 13.59 20.15 -13.69
N LEU A 337 13.25 19.50 -14.80
CA LEU A 337 13.15 18.05 -14.90
C LEU A 337 14.55 17.42 -14.89
N GLU A 338 15.50 18.00 -15.62
CA GLU A 338 16.91 17.59 -15.59
C GLU A 338 17.48 17.70 -14.17
N LYS A 339 17.19 18.80 -13.47
CA LYS A 339 17.59 18.96 -12.06
C LYS A 339 16.93 17.92 -11.14
N PHE A 340 15.63 17.66 -11.30
CA PHE A 340 14.91 16.62 -10.56
C PHE A 340 15.55 15.23 -10.77
N ILE A 341 15.87 14.87 -12.02
CA ILE A 341 16.50 13.59 -12.36
C ILE A 341 17.89 13.50 -11.74
N HIS A 342 18.70 14.55 -11.85
CA HIS A 342 20.03 14.62 -11.24
C HIS A 342 19.94 14.43 -9.72
N ASP A 343 19.06 15.18 -9.06
CA ASP A 343 18.84 15.08 -7.61
C ASP A 343 18.43 13.67 -7.21
N LEU A 344 17.46 13.07 -7.91
CA LEU A 344 16.94 11.74 -7.63
C LEU A 344 18.04 10.67 -7.74
N ARG A 345 18.85 10.74 -8.80
CA ARG A 345 19.96 9.80 -9.01
C ARG A 345 21.03 9.94 -7.94
N SER A 346 21.37 11.17 -7.57
CA SER A 346 22.30 11.46 -6.48
C SER A 346 21.78 10.88 -5.16
N ASP A 347 20.51 11.12 -4.82
CA ASP A 347 19.92 10.67 -3.55
C ASP A 347 19.72 9.16 -3.46
N LEU A 348 19.49 8.50 -4.59
CA LEU A 348 19.39 7.04 -4.70
C LEU A 348 20.74 6.37 -5.01
N ASN A 349 21.84 7.13 -5.08
CA ASN A 349 23.16 6.64 -5.49
C ASN A 349 23.13 5.76 -6.76
N SER A 350 22.31 6.19 -7.73
CA SER A 350 21.99 5.42 -8.94
C SER A 350 22.19 6.30 -10.18
N PRO A 351 23.44 6.59 -10.58
CA PRO A 351 23.75 7.57 -11.64
C PRO A 351 23.13 7.21 -13.00
N ASN A 352 22.91 5.92 -13.26
CA ASN A 352 22.33 5.42 -14.51
C ASN A 352 20.86 5.00 -14.38
N LEU A 353 20.14 5.48 -13.36
CA LEU A 353 18.73 5.12 -13.17
C LEU A 353 17.91 5.47 -14.44
N PRO A 354 17.23 4.48 -15.06
CA PRO A 354 16.37 4.74 -16.21
C PRO A 354 15.13 5.55 -15.81
N ILE A 355 14.81 6.56 -16.60
CA ILE A 355 13.61 7.40 -16.43
C ILE A 355 12.74 7.25 -17.67
N LEU A 356 11.53 6.74 -17.49
CA LEU A 356 10.53 6.56 -18.54
C LEU A 356 9.49 7.67 -18.41
N GLN A 357 9.48 8.63 -19.36
CA GLN A 357 8.61 9.79 -19.30
C GLN A 357 7.35 9.61 -20.16
N GLY A 358 6.17 9.78 -19.56
CA GLY A 358 4.91 9.97 -20.27
C GLY A 358 4.74 11.44 -20.67
N THR A 359 4.33 11.70 -21.90
CA THR A 359 4.00 13.03 -22.44
C THR A 359 2.58 13.03 -23.02
N GLU A 360 1.82 14.09 -22.75
CA GLU A 360 0.59 14.41 -23.48
C GLU A 360 0.91 15.47 -24.53
N ARG A 361 0.48 15.25 -25.76
CA ARG A 361 0.61 16.21 -26.86
C ARG A 361 -0.74 16.36 -27.54
N ILE A 362 -1.06 17.56 -27.99
CA ILE A 362 -2.17 17.74 -28.94
C ILE A 362 -1.54 17.59 -30.33
N ASN A 363 -2.09 16.69 -31.15
CA ASN A 363 -1.59 16.49 -32.51
C ASN A 363 -1.99 17.67 -33.42
N GLU A 364 -1.45 17.73 -34.63
CA GLU A 364 -1.72 18.80 -35.62
C GLU A 364 -3.22 18.90 -36.00
N GLU A 365 -3.99 17.85 -35.73
CA GLU A 365 -5.44 17.74 -35.99
C GLU A 365 -6.29 18.14 -34.77
N GLY A 366 -5.66 18.56 -33.66
CA GLY A 366 -6.36 18.97 -32.44
C GLY A 366 -6.79 17.83 -31.50
N ALA A 367 -6.39 16.59 -31.76
CA ALA A 367 -6.66 15.45 -30.89
C ALA A 367 -5.60 15.33 -29.77
N GLU A 368 -6.06 15.07 -28.54
CA GLU A 368 -5.17 14.72 -27.42
C GLU A 368 -4.54 13.34 -27.67
N GLU A 369 -3.22 13.30 -27.82
CA GLU A 369 -2.39 12.11 -28.02
C GLU A 369 -1.50 11.89 -26.79
N ILE A 370 -1.50 10.68 -26.24
CA ILE A 370 -0.57 10.31 -25.16
C ILE A 370 0.63 9.58 -25.79
N LYS A 371 1.81 10.20 -25.73
CA LYS A 371 3.08 9.60 -26.15
C LYS A 371 3.91 9.21 -24.92
N VAL A 372 4.71 8.15 -25.03
CA VAL A 372 5.70 7.82 -24.00
C VAL A 372 7.06 7.92 -24.66
N ASP A 373 7.80 8.96 -24.28
CA ASP A 373 9.15 9.21 -24.75
C ASP A 373 10.12 8.59 -23.72
N ALA A 374 10.80 7.51 -24.08
CA ALA A 374 11.89 6.98 -23.26
C ALA A 374 13.13 7.84 -23.51
N THR A 375 13.32 8.87 -22.67
CA THR A 375 14.52 9.72 -22.77
C THR A 375 15.60 9.16 -21.86
N ASN A 376 16.63 8.57 -22.46
CA ASN A 376 17.78 8.07 -21.70
C ASN A 376 18.72 9.22 -21.38
N TYR A 377 18.52 9.89 -20.25
CA TYR A 377 19.43 10.93 -19.76
C TYR A 377 20.74 10.28 -19.26
N LYS A 378 21.58 9.68 -20.10
CA LYS A 378 22.93 9.25 -19.70
C LYS A 378 23.86 10.44 -19.82
N SER A 379 23.96 11.26 -18.77
CA SER A 379 25.14 12.10 -18.58
C SER A 379 25.80 11.67 -17.28
N SER A 380 27.08 11.34 -17.37
CA SER A 380 27.94 11.04 -16.22
C SER A 380 28.01 12.28 -15.32
N ALA A 381 28.08 12.05 -14.00
CA ALA A 381 28.32 13.13 -13.04
C ALA A 381 29.67 13.79 -13.38
N GLY A 382 29.65 15.06 -13.83
CA GLY A 382 30.85 15.84 -14.12
C GLY A 382 31.00 16.38 -15.55
N HIS A 383 30.09 16.08 -16.49
CA HIS A 383 30.14 16.65 -17.84
C HIS A 383 28.88 17.50 -18.12
N GLU A 384 28.96 18.79 -17.82
CA GLU A 384 27.88 19.77 -18.03
C GLU A 384 27.73 20.23 -19.50
N GLN A 385 28.49 19.65 -20.45
CA GLN A 385 28.58 20.15 -21.84
C GLN A 385 28.08 19.21 -22.95
N GLU A 386 27.64 17.98 -22.66
CA GLU A 386 27.10 17.09 -23.71
C GLU A 386 25.57 17.01 -23.65
N GLU A 387 24.91 17.30 -24.78
CA GLU A 387 23.45 17.15 -24.91
C GLU A 387 23.05 15.67 -24.69
N PRO A 388 21.99 15.38 -23.91
CA PRO A 388 21.56 14.01 -23.66
C PRO A 388 21.17 13.32 -24.97
N GLN A 389 21.65 12.09 -25.15
CA GLN A 389 21.37 11.29 -26.34
C GLN A 389 19.86 10.94 -26.38
N LYS A 390 19.11 11.63 -27.24
CA LYS A 390 17.69 11.37 -27.47
C LYS A 390 17.52 10.15 -28.35
N GLU A 391 17.02 9.06 -27.80
CA GLU A 391 16.48 7.97 -28.62
C GLU A 391 15.06 8.34 -29.08
N ASN A 392 14.88 8.54 -30.38
CA ASN A 392 13.57 8.81 -30.94
C ASN A 392 12.69 7.56 -30.86
N VAL A 393 11.62 7.63 -30.07
CA VAL A 393 10.63 6.57 -29.93
C VAL A 393 9.35 7.00 -30.61
N LYS A 394 9.06 6.48 -31.81
CA LYS A 394 7.78 6.73 -32.50
C LYS A 394 6.75 5.68 -32.07
N ILE A 395 5.62 6.13 -31.54
CA ILE A 395 4.44 5.30 -31.27
C ILE A 395 3.19 6.02 -31.79
N THR A 396 2.39 5.31 -32.60
CA THR A 396 1.08 5.73 -33.13
C THR A 396 -0.06 5.25 -32.23
N HIS A 397 -1.07 6.10 -32.03
CA HIS A 397 -2.27 5.84 -31.21
C HIS A 397 -3.43 5.23 -32.02
N VAL A 398 -4.27 4.43 -31.34
CA VAL A 398 -5.64 4.11 -31.76
C VAL A 398 -6.58 4.80 -30.77
N PRO A 399 -7.49 5.69 -31.19
CA PRO A 399 -8.42 6.36 -30.29
C PRO A 399 -9.54 5.40 -29.84
N LEU A 400 -9.86 5.41 -28.54
CA LEU A 400 -11.07 4.76 -28.00
C LEU A 400 -12.27 5.67 -28.25
N THR A 401 -12.78 5.68 -29.49
CA THR A 401 -14.21 5.88 -29.70
C THR A 401 -14.92 4.58 -29.37
N TYR A 402 -16.04 4.70 -28.66
CA TYR A 402 -16.84 3.59 -28.15
C TYR A 402 -17.48 2.81 -29.31
N GLU A 403 -16.73 1.93 -29.98
CA GLU A 403 -17.29 0.93 -30.90
C GLU A 403 -16.35 -0.27 -31.13
N ARG A 404 -16.94 -1.38 -31.55
CA ARG A 404 -16.52 -2.79 -31.44
C ARG A 404 -15.14 -3.20 -32.01
N ARG A 405 -14.57 -4.21 -31.31
CA ARG A 405 -13.74 -5.36 -31.77
C ARG A 405 -12.52 -5.08 -32.66
N GLY A 406 -11.34 -5.36 -32.09
CA GLY A 406 -10.15 -5.70 -32.85
C GLY A 406 -8.89 -5.64 -31.99
N THR A 407 -8.17 -6.75 -31.90
CA THR A 407 -6.89 -6.91 -31.21
C THR A 407 -5.85 -5.83 -31.58
N ARG A 408 -5.19 -5.18 -30.61
CA ARG A 408 -3.72 -4.99 -30.51
C ARG A 408 -3.27 -3.94 -29.48
N ASP A 409 -2.32 -4.38 -28.65
CA ASP A 409 -1.21 -3.71 -27.96
C ASP A 409 -1.44 -2.47 -27.09
N SER A 410 -1.46 -2.72 -25.77
CA SER A 410 -1.48 -1.70 -24.72
C SER A 410 -0.17 -0.91 -24.63
N MET A 411 -0.22 0.33 -24.13
CA MET A 411 0.94 1.19 -23.82
C MET A 411 2.05 0.45 -23.05
N ALA A 412 1.67 -0.48 -22.19
CA ALA A 412 2.58 -1.34 -21.45
C ALA A 412 3.45 -2.23 -22.35
N ALA A 413 2.88 -2.78 -23.44
CA ALA A 413 3.56 -3.53 -24.51
C ALA A 413 4.79 -2.78 -25.00
N LYS A 414 4.57 -1.56 -25.46
CA LYS A 414 5.62 -0.79 -26.11
C LYS A 414 6.70 -0.31 -25.12
N VAL A 415 6.36 -0.07 -23.86
CA VAL A 415 7.35 0.25 -22.80
C VAL A 415 8.21 -0.97 -22.45
N ALA A 416 7.62 -2.17 -22.43
CA ALA A 416 8.34 -3.40 -22.12
C ALA A 416 9.30 -3.84 -23.25
N GLU A 417 9.01 -3.53 -24.52
CA GLU A 417 9.94 -3.74 -25.67
C GLU A 417 11.24 -2.97 -25.52
N LYS A 418 11.13 -1.72 -25.08
CA LYS A 418 12.29 -0.84 -24.88
C LYS A 418 13.08 -1.19 -23.64
N LEU A 419 12.46 -1.89 -22.68
CA LEU A 419 13.15 -2.42 -21.51
C LEU A 419 14.13 -3.54 -21.88
N GLU A 420 13.97 -4.28 -22.99
CA GLU A 420 15.00 -5.20 -23.50
C GLU A 420 16.24 -4.47 -24.03
N SER A 421 16.04 -3.39 -24.80
CA SER A 421 17.14 -2.51 -25.23
C SER A 421 17.84 -1.83 -24.03
N ALA A 422 17.09 -1.48 -22.97
CA ALA A 422 17.67 -1.06 -21.70
C ALA A 422 18.29 -2.21 -20.90
N LYS A 423 17.84 -3.47 -21.09
CA LYS A 423 18.39 -4.67 -20.45
C LYS A 423 19.80 -4.93 -20.97
N GLU A 424 20.04 -4.79 -22.27
CA GLU A 424 21.38 -4.82 -22.89
C GLU A 424 22.32 -3.75 -22.30
N THR A 425 21.76 -2.61 -21.87
CA THR A 425 22.51 -1.55 -21.19
C THR A 425 22.78 -1.86 -19.70
N VAL A 426 21.92 -2.65 -19.05
CA VAL A 426 21.96 -2.94 -17.60
C VAL A 426 22.69 -4.24 -17.29
N THR A 427 22.75 -5.18 -18.24
CA THR A 427 23.67 -6.32 -18.21
C THR A 427 25.00 -5.84 -18.78
N GLY A 428 25.93 -5.39 -17.93
CA GLY A 428 27.30 -5.14 -18.36
C GLY A 428 27.97 -6.45 -18.78
N ASP A 429 27.72 -6.92 -20.01
CA ASP A 429 28.55 -7.93 -20.65
C ASP A 429 29.73 -7.22 -21.30
N HIS A 430 30.83 -7.16 -20.55
CA HIS A 430 32.15 -7.07 -21.13
C HIS A 430 32.46 -8.38 -21.87
N ASN A 431 31.89 -8.56 -23.06
CA ASN A 431 32.57 -9.39 -24.06
C ASN A 431 33.66 -8.53 -24.68
N LYS A 432 34.86 -8.65 -24.12
CA LYS A 432 36.08 -8.55 -24.92
C LYS A 432 35.95 -9.60 -26.03
N THR A 433 35.87 -9.16 -27.27
CA THR A 433 36.47 -9.87 -28.38
C THR A 433 36.86 -8.83 -29.43
N ASP A 434 38.17 -8.79 -29.62
CA ASP A 434 39.05 -8.09 -30.57
C ASP A 434 39.11 -6.55 -30.57
#